data_AF-A0A521QS34-F1
#
_entry.id   AF-A0A521QS34-F1
#
_cell.length_a   1.000
_cell.length_b   1.000
_cell.length_c   1.000
_cell.angle_alpha   90.00
_cell.angle_beta   90.00
_cell.angle_gamma   90.00
#
_symmetry.space_group_name_H-M   'P 1'
#
loop_
_entity.id
_entity.type
_entity.pdbx_description
1 polymer ?
#
loop_
_entity_poly.entity_id
_entity_poly.type
_entity_poly.pdbx_seq_one_letter_code
_entity_poly.pdbx_strand_id
1 'polypeptide(L)'
;MQSRRIFMAAFLTLLSPASRAQSAAATFVGTWKGDVPGIGEATLIISAVGGDGRVEGRMEFALQGFVSTFADKADSVKRTSQGTVAEGTLTIEAALGGRYVLRRTGEGLSGRYIRGTTLDVPVT
;
A
#
# COMPACT_ATOMS: atom_id res chain seq x y z
N MET A 1 58.97 39.63 -16.28
CA MET A 1 57.55 39.23 -16.11
C MET A 1 57.57 37.86 -15.44
N GLN A 2 57.37 37.74 -14.11
CA GLN A 2 56.07 37.50 -13.44
C GLN A 2 55.20 36.48 -14.23
N SER A 3 54.67 35.38 -13.68
CA SER A 3 54.34 35.06 -12.30
C SER A 3 53.82 33.61 -12.19
N ARG A 4 54.02 33.00 -11.01
CA ARG A 4 53.10 32.14 -10.25
C ARG A 4 52.67 30.74 -10.74
N ARG A 5 53.19 29.76 -9.97
CA ARG A 5 52.55 28.53 -9.44
C ARG A 5 51.02 28.61 -9.32
N ILE A 6 50.33 27.47 -9.48
CA ILE A 6 49.43 26.85 -8.49
C ILE A 6 49.03 25.44 -8.98
N PHE A 7 49.44 24.44 -8.20
CA PHE A 7 48.77 23.14 -8.06
C PHE A 7 47.46 23.38 -7.30
N MET A 8 46.30 22.93 -7.80
CA MET A 8 45.17 22.63 -6.92
C MET A 8 44.28 21.51 -7.48
N ALA A 9 44.06 20.53 -6.60
CA ALA A 9 43.16 19.41 -6.72
C ALA A 9 41.71 19.82 -6.40
N ALA A 10 40.75 19.12 -7.01
CA ALA A 10 39.39 18.88 -6.51
C ALA A 10 38.79 17.82 -7.45
N PHE A 11 38.62 16.54 -7.10
CA PHE A 11 37.77 15.99 -6.04
C PHE A 11 36.38 16.66 -6.00
N LEU A 12 35.61 16.47 -7.07
CA LEU A 12 34.16 16.60 -7.03
C LEU A 12 33.56 15.21 -7.19
N THR A 13 33.29 14.63 -6.03
CA THR A 13 32.42 13.50 -5.82
C THR A 13 31.12 13.71 -6.61
N LEU A 14 30.87 12.83 -7.58
CA LEU A 14 29.55 12.62 -8.15
C LEU A 14 28.66 11.98 -7.06
N LEU A 15 28.26 12.80 -6.08
CA LEU A 15 27.10 12.52 -5.25
C LEU A 15 25.89 12.63 -6.17
N SER A 16 25.59 11.54 -6.84
CA SER A 16 24.26 11.34 -7.41
C SER A 16 23.29 11.46 -6.23
N PRO A 17 22.32 12.38 -6.27
CA PRO A 17 21.24 12.32 -5.30
C PRO A 17 20.54 11.00 -5.57
N ALA A 18 20.76 10.01 -4.68
CA ALA A 18 19.80 8.96 -4.44
C ALA A 18 18.57 9.68 -3.86
N SER A 19 17.84 10.36 -4.74
CA SER A 19 16.49 10.84 -4.50
C SER A 19 15.76 9.63 -3.99
N ARG A 20 15.46 9.67 -2.69
CA ARG A 20 14.75 8.62 -1.99
C ARG A 20 13.56 8.24 -2.86
N ALA A 21 13.62 7.05 -3.46
CA ALA A 21 12.41 6.33 -3.79
C ALA A 21 11.72 6.16 -2.43
N GLN A 22 10.91 7.15 -2.04
CA GLN A 22 9.90 6.97 -1.03
C GLN A 22 9.07 5.83 -1.59
N SER A 23 9.39 4.62 -1.13
CA SER A 23 8.91 3.38 -1.73
C SER A 23 7.42 3.56 -1.93
N ALA A 24 6.93 3.40 -3.16
CA ALA A 24 5.52 3.63 -3.47
C ALA A 24 4.61 2.84 -2.50
N ALA A 25 5.13 1.74 -1.94
CA ALA A 25 4.61 0.97 -0.82
C ALA A 25 4.32 1.76 0.47
N ALA A 26 5.22 2.65 0.90
CA ALA A 26 5.06 3.45 2.12
C ALA A 26 3.88 4.43 2.02
N THR A 27 3.43 4.76 0.81
CA THR A 27 2.25 5.62 0.60
C THR A 27 0.94 4.92 1.00
N PHE A 28 0.92 3.62 1.24
CA PHE A 28 -0.29 2.92 1.69
C PHE A 28 -0.41 2.83 3.22
N VAL A 29 0.64 3.20 3.96
CA VAL A 29 0.61 3.22 5.44
C VAL A 29 -0.32 4.32 5.91
N GLY A 30 -1.27 3.96 6.78
CA GLY A 30 -2.31 4.87 7.26
C GLY A 30 -3.62 4.16 7.57
N THR A 31 -4.64 4.96 7.89
CA THR A 31 -6.02 4.50 8.10
C THR A 31 -6.90 5.04 6.99
N TRP A 32 -7.59 4.13 6.32
CA TRP A 32 -8.43 4.40 5.16
C TRP A 32 -9.85 3.95 5.49
N LYS A 33 -10.84 4.76 5.15
CA LYS A 33 -12.26 4.43 5.37
C LYS A 33 -13.00 4.56 4.05
N GLY A 34 -13.86 3.60 3.79
CA GLY A 34 -14.64 3.54 2.56
C GLY A 34 -15.91 2.73 2.72
N ASP A 35 -16.81 2.84 1.75
CA ASP A 35 -18.00 1.99 1.66
C ASP A 35 -17.83 0.97 0.54
N VAL A 36 -18.13 -0.29 0.83
CA VAL A 36 -18.01 -1.38 -0.13
C VAL A 36 -19.41 -1.93 -0.44
N PRO A 37 -19.87 -1.85 -1.70
CA PRO A 37 -21.20 -2.35 -2.06
C PRO A 37 -21.42 -3.80 -1.65
N GLY A 38 -22.49 -4.04 -0.88
CA GLY A 38 -22.85 -5.37 -0.36
C GLY A 38 -22.08 -5.84 0.89
N ILE A 39 -21.15 -5.03 1.40
CA ILE A 39 -20.44 -5.26 2.67
C ILE A 39 -20.67 -4.11 3.66
N GLY A 40 -20.79 -2.87 3.18
CA GLY A 40 -20.94 -1.64 3.95
C GLY A 40 -19.60 -0.98 4.29
N GLU A 41 -19.62 -0.14 5.33
CA GLU A 41 -18.43 0.60 5.78
C GLU A 41 -17.29 -0.35 6.19
N ALA A 42 -16.12 -0.12 5.59
CA ALA A 42 -14.87 -0.80 5.89
C ALA A 42 -13.79 0.21 6.26
N THR A 43 -13.07 -0.08 7.35
CA THR A 43 -11.87 0.65 7.76
C THR A 43 -10.66 -0.24 7.52
N LEU A 44 -9.73 0.20 6.68
CA LEU A 44 -8.45 -0.45 6.41
C LEU A 44 -7.35 0.30 7.18
N ILE A 45 -6.66 -0.40 8.07
CA ILE A 45 -5.56 0.14 8.87
C ILE A 45 -4.30 -0.60 8.43
N ILE A 46 -3.38 0.12 7.77
CA ILE A 46 -2.08 -0.39 7.35
C ILE A 46 -1.02 0.21 8.25
N SER A 47 -0.39 -0.63 9.07
CA SER A 47 0.67 -0.22 10.00
C SER A 47 2.04 -0.16 9.33
N ALA A 48 2.29 -1.06 8.37
CA ALA A 48 3.54 -1.11 7.64
C ALA A 48 3.34 -1.79 6.28
N VAL A 49 4.26 -1.53 5.35
CA VAL A 49 4.46 -2.34 4.16
C VAL A 49 5.92 -2.78 4.12
N GLY A 50 6.14 -4.09 4.16
CA GLY A 50 7.45 -4.71 4.13
C GLY A 50 8.20 -4.44 2.82
N GLY A 51 9.52 -4.66 2.82
CA GLY A 51 10.35 -4.49 1.63
C GLY A 51 10.00 -5.45 0.48
N ASP A 52 9.32 -6.55 0.78
CA ASP A 52 8.74 -7.51 -0.15
C ASP A 52 7.32 -7.14 -0.63
N GLY A 53 6.81 -5.98 -0.20
CA GLY A 53 5.47 -5.50 -0.53
C GLY A 53 4.37 -6.07 0.36
N ARG A 54 4.67 -6.92 1.35
CA ARG A 54 3.63 -7.46 2.25
C ARG A 54 3.08 -6.38 3.16
N VAL A 55 1.77 -6.40 3.34
CA VAL A 55 1.07 -5.41 4.16
C VAL A 55 0.88 -5.96 5.56
N GLU A 56 1.15 -5.13 6.56
CA GLU A 56 0.80 -5.37 7.96
C GLU A 56 -0.34 -4.46 8.39
N GLY A 57 -1.17 -4.95 9.30
CA GLY A 57 -2.31 -4.21 9.83
C GLY A 57 -3.59 -5.05 9.84
N ARG A 58 -4.73 -4.40 9.61
CA ARG A 58 -6.05 -5.04 9.69
C ARG A 58 -7.12 -4.32 8.89
N MET A 59 -8.19 -5.03 8.58
CA MET A 59 -9.45 -4.51 8.07
C MET A 59 -10.52 -4.68 9.13
N GLU A 60 -11.37 -3.67 9.29
CA GLU A 60 -12.54 -3.69 10.15
C GLU A 60 -13.79 -3.45 9.29
N PHE A 61 -14.82 -4.26 9.46
CA PHE A 61 -16.08 -4.13 8.74
C PHE A 61 -17.20 -3.85 9.74
N ALA A 62 -17.76 -2.64 9.68
CA ALA A 62 -18.66 -2.12 10.71
C ALA A 62 -19.96 -2.93 10.80
N LEU A 63 -20.59 -3.25 9.67
CA LEU A 63 -21.87 -3.95 9.62
C LEU A 63 -21.82 -5.37 10.21
N GLN A 64 -20.65 -6.01 10.23
CA GLN A 64 -20.51 -7.40 10.68
C GLN A 64 -19.77 -7.52 12.01
N GLY A 65 -19.29 -6.42 12.60
CA GLY A 65 -18.39 -6.46 13.75
C GLY A 65 -17.16 -7.32 13.49
N PHE A 66 -16.72 -7.40 12.22
CA PHE A 66 -15.71 -8.34 11.77
C PHE A 66 -14.36 -7.63 11.63
N VAL A 67 -13.33 -8.18 12.25
CA VAL A 67 -11.96 -7.69 12.14
C VAL A 67 -11.11 -8.78 11.52
N SER A 68 -10.32 -8.41 10.50
CA SER A 68 -9.39 -9.30 9.84
C SER A 68 -7.98 -8.73 9.84
N THR A 69 -7.02 -9.47 10.41
CA THR A 69 -5.61 -9.07 10.37
C THR A 69 -4.96 -9.50 9.07
N PHE A 70 -3.93 -8.79 8.64
CA PHE A 70 -3.11 -9.27 7.52
C PHE A 70 -2.20 -10.42 7.95
N ALA A 71 -2.12 -11.44 7.11
CA ALA A 71 -1.25 -12.60 7.31
C ALA A 71 -0.77 -13.14 5.96
N ASP A 72 -0.19 -14.35 5.99
CA ASP A 72 0.45 -14.88 4.79
C ASP A 72 -0.52 -15.21 3.66
N LYS A 73 -1.76 -15.52 4.04
CA LYS A 73 -2.83 -16.00 3.17
C LYS A 73 -4.18 -15.52 3.71
N ALA A 74 -5.12 -15.28 2.80
CA ALA A 74 -6.52 -15.08 3.17
C ALA A 74 -7.15 -16.39 3.69
N ASP A 75 -7.78 -16.32 4.86
CA ASP A 75 -8.46 -17.44 5.52
C ASP A 75 -9.65 -16.91 6.31
N SER A 76 -10.86 -17.33 5.91
CA SER A 76 -12.11 -16.89 6.52
C SER A 76 -12.29 -17.41 7.94
N VAL A 77 -11.79 -18.61 8.24
CA VAL A 77 -11.91 -19.26 9.55
C VAL A 77 -10.98 -18.59 10.55
N LYS A 78 -9.75 -18.31 10.13
CA LYS A 78 -8.75 -17.59 10.95
C LYS A 78 -8.94 -16.08 10.95
N ARG A 79 -9.86 -15.57 10.13
CA ARG A 79 -10.12 -14.15 9.92
C ARG A 79 -8.86 -13.41 9.46
N THR A 80 -8.07 -14.00 8.58
CA THR A 80 -6.88 -13.34 8.03
C THR A 80 -7.12 -12.93 6.58
N SER A 81 -6.64 -11.74 6.21
CA SER A 81 -6.59 -11.25 4.84
C SER A 81 -5.14 -11.25 4.37
N GLN A 82 -4.92 -11.22 3.06
CA GLN A 82 -3.57 -11.09 2.49
C GLN A 82 -3.48 -9.77 1.75
N GLY A 83 -2.54 -8.92 2.14
CA GLY A 83 -2.29 -7.64 1.48
C GLY A 83 -0.90 -7.62 0.85
N THR A 84 -0.83 -7.14 -0.39
CA THR A 84 0.42 -6.98 -1.14
C THR A 84 0.42 -5.66 -1.89
N VAL A 85 1.57 -4.99 -1.95
CA VAL A 85 1.79 -3.80 -2.75
C VAL A 85 2.83 -4.10 -3.82
N ALA A 86 2.44 -3.92 -5.08
CA ALA A 86 3.33 -4.02 -6.23
C ALA A 86 3.00 -2.90 -7.21
N GLU A 87 4.04 -2.27 -7.78
CA GLU A 87 3.88 -1.28 -8.86
C GLU A 87 2.87 -0.15 -8.52
N GLY A 88 2.88 0.32 -7.26
CA GLY A 88 1.98 1.38 -6.79
C GLY A 88 0.51 0.97 -6.69
N THR A 89 0.22 -0.34 -6.66
CA THR A 89 -1.11 -0.91 -6.51
C THR A 89 -1.15 -1.80 -5.28
N LEU A 90 -2.10 -1.56 -4.39
CA LEU A 90 -2.42 -2.38 -3.24
C LEU A 90 -3.47 -3.42 -3.63
N THR A 91 -3.10 -4.70 -3.53
CA THR A 91 -4.00 -5.82 -3.72
C THR A 91 -4.30 -6.47 -2.38
N ILE A 92 -5.58 -6.63 -2.04
CA ILE A 92 -6.01 -7.31 -0.82
C ILE A 92 -6.96 -8.45 -1.17
N GLU A 93 -6.57 -9.67 -0.81
CA GLU A 93 -7.47 -10.83 -0.76
C GLU A 93 -8.12 -10.86 0.63
N ALA A 94 -9.44 -10.66 0.70
CA ALA A 94 -10.14 -10.47 1.96
C ALA A 94 -10.59 -11.79 2.59
N ALA A 95 -10.56 -11.86 3.92
CA ALA A 95 -11.02 -13.03 4.67
C ALA A 95 -12.49 -13.40 4.38
N LEU A 96 -13.36 -12.41 4.14
CA LEU A 96 -14.77 -12.61 3.80
C LEU A 96 -15.00 -12.97 2.32
N GLY A 97 -13.90 -13.14 1.59
CA GLY A 97 -13.89 -13.32 0.15
C GLY A 97 -13.91 -12.00 -0.61
N GLY A 98 -13.52 -12.11 -1.87
CA GLY A 98 -13.34 -10.95 -2.75
C GLY A 98 -11.94 -10.34 -2.65
N ARG A 99 -11.65 -9.51 -3.64
CA ARG A 99 -10.34 -8.93 -3.89
C ARG A 99 -10.47 -7.44 -4.13
N TYR A 100 -9.68 -6.66 -3.40
CA TYR A 100 -9.51 -5.23 -3.62
C TYR A 100 -8.28 -4.99 -4.47
N VAL A 101 -8.40 -4.13 -5.49
CA VAL A 101 -7.29 -3.62 -6.29
C VAL A 101 -7.34 -2.11 -6.21
N LEU A 102 -6.50 -1.53 -5.36
CA LEU A 102 -6.56 -0.15 -4.90
C LEU A 102 -5.30 0.61 -5.31
N ARG A 103 -5.46 1.90 -5.59
CA ARG A 103 -4.37 2.84 -5.80
C ARG A 103 -4.60 4.05 -4.92
N ARG A 104 -3.51 4.73 -4.55
CA ARG A 104 -3.61 6.02 -3.88
C ARG A 104 -4.05 7.08 -4.88
N THR A 105 -5.10 7.81 -4.54
CA THR A 105 -5.64 8.91 -5.35
C THR A 105 -5.88 10.12 -4.44
N GLY A 106 -5.00 11.12 -4.55
CA GLY A 106 -4.97 12.25 -3.61
C GLY A 106 -4.76 11.77 -2.18
N GLU A 107 -5.71 12.09 -1.31
CA GLU A 107 -5.70 11.74 0.12
C GLU A 107 -6.41 10.42 0.45
N GLY A 108 -6.92 9.70 -0.56
CA GLY A 108 -7.66 8.46 -0.35
C GLY A 108 -7.10 7.27 -1.12
N LEU A 109 -7.74 6.12 -0.94
CA LEU A 109 -7.58 4.96 -1.80
C LEU A 109 -8.78 4.88 -2.73
N SER A 110 -8.58 4.44 -3.96
CA SER A 110 -9.69 4.12 -4.85
C SER A 110 -9.30 3.00 -5.79
N GLY A 111 -10.29 2.30 -6.30
CA GLY A 111 -10.06 1.21 -7.23
C GLY A 111 -11.28 0.33 -7.38
N ARG A 112 -11.05 -0.98 -7.39
CA ARG A 112 -12.10 -1.96 -7.66
C ARG A 112 -12.18 -3.01 -6.57
N TYR A 113 -13.41 -3.41 -6.24
CA TYR A 113 -13.70 -4.59 -5.44
C TYR A 113 -14.35 -5.65 -6.33
N ILE A 114 -13.74 -6.83 -6.35
CA ILE A 114 -14.13 -7.95 -7.20
C ILE A 114 -14.51 -9.12 -6.31
N ARG A 115 -15.71 -9.69 -6.47
CA ARG A 115 -16.16 -10.88 -5.75
C ARG A 115 -16.75 -11.90 -6.72
N GLY A 116 -16.09 -13.06 -6.82
CA GLY A 116 -16.46 -14.08 -7.81
C GLY A 116 -16.32 -13.55 -9.23
N THR A 117 -17.26 -13.91 -10.12
CA THR A 117 -17.29 -13.46 -11.52
C THR A 117 -18.36 -12.40 -11.80
N THR A 118 -19.22 -12.10 -10.82
CA THR A 118 -20.44 -11.31 -11.04
C THR A 118 -20.42 -9.94 -10.40
N LEU A 119 -19.58 -9.72 -9.38
CA LEU A 119 -19.45 -8.43 -8.71
C LEU A 119 -18.08 -7.85 -9.02
N ASP A 120 -18.07 -6.75 -9.75
CA ASP A 120 -16.88 -5.96 -10.02
C ASP A 120 -17.26 -4.48 -10.02
N VAL A 121 -17.03 -3.82 -8.90
CA VAL A 121 -17.56 -2.48 -8.61
C VAL A 121 -16.46 -1.51 -8.19
N PRO A 122 -16.58 -0.21 -8.50
CA PRO A 122 -15.67 0.80 -7.98
C PRO A 122 -15.82 0.93 -6.47
N VAL A 123 -14.71 1.19 -5.78
CA VAL A 123 -14.65 1.47 -4.34
C VAL A 123 -13.69 2.61 -4.06
N THR A 124 -13.94 3.34 -2.97
CA THR A 124 -13.16 4.48 -2.47
C THR A 124 -13.09 4.41 -0.96
#